data_AF-A0A6G3LE18-F1
#
_entry.id   AF-A0A6G3LE18-F1
#
_cell.length_a   1.000
_cell.length_b   1.000
_cell.length_c   1.000
_cell.angle_alpha   90.00
_cell.angle_beta   90.00
_cell.angle_gamma   90.00
#
_symmetry.space_group_name_H-M   'P 1'
#
loop_
_entity.id
_entity.type
_entity.pdbx_description
1 polymer ?
#
loop_
_entity_poly.entity_id
_entity_poly.type
_entity_poly.pdbx_seq_one_letter_code
_entity_poly.pdbx_strand_id
1 'polypeptide(L)'
;MREALANIAFINPGTNKTLRDEPRVYINKYKIDKKELKKQLIPTDEKLLRLENYEEFIDKRSEIISTEISNYMKNLYPQFYANQK
;
A
#
# COMPACT_ATOMS: atom_id res chain seq x y z
N MET A 1 -8.53 11.11 -8.11
CA MET A 1 -9.01 9.77 -7.65
C MET A 1 -7.87 8.87 -7.20
N ARG A 2 -6.79 8.72 -7.98
CA ARG A 2 -5.57 7.93 -7.63
C ARG A 2 -5.07 8.16 -6.20
N GLU A 3 -4.79 9.40 -5.84
CA GLU A 3 -4.27 9.78 -4.51
C GLU A 3 -5.22 9.43 -3.36
N ALA A 4 -6.53 9.64 -3.54
CA ALA A 4 -7.52 9.42 -2.48
C ALA A 4 -7.58 7.96 -2.01
N LEU A 5 -7.26 6.98 -2.86
CA LEU A 5 -7.21 5.57 -2.49
C LEU A 5 -5.82 5.17 -1.96
N ALA A 6 -4.76 5.60 -2.64
CA ALA A 6 -3.38 5.22 -2.29
C ALA A 6 -2.78 5.98 -1.11
N ASN A 7 -3.45 7.00 -0.58
CA ASN A 7 -2.99 7.75 0.61
C ASN A 7 -3.73 7.37 1.91
N ILE A 8 -4.55 6.30 1.90
CA ILE A 8 -5.26 5.85 3.11
C ILE A 8 -4.49 4.69 3.75
N ALA A 9 -4.25 4.77 5.06
CA ALA A 9 -3.70 3.67 5.86
C ALA A 9 -4.48 3.53 7.17
N PHE A 10 -4.73 2.28 7.57
CA PHE A 10 -5.39 1.98 8.84
C PHE A 10 -4.34 1.87 9.94
N ILE A 11 -4.33 2.85 10.84
CA ILE A 11 -3.37 2.94 11.93
C ILE A 11 -4.13 3.19 13.22
N ASN A 12 -3.80 2.45 14.28
CA ASN A 12 -4.40 2.67 15.59
C ASN A 12 -4.11 4.09 16.08
N PRO A 13 -5.06 4.79 16.74
CA PRO A 13 -4.89 6.20 17.13
C PRO A 13 -3.63 6.47 17.97
N GLY A 14 -3.28 5.55 18.87
CA GLY A 14 -2.05 5.64 19.68
C GLY A 14 -0.79 5.62 18.81
N THR A 15 -0.73 4.68 17.87
CA THR A 15 0.39 4.55 16.92
C THR A 15 0.50 5.77 16.02
N ASN A 16 -0.60 6.28 15.48
CA ASN A 16 -0.57 7.45 14.60
C ASN A 16 0.06 8.69 15.28
N LYS A 17 -0.15 8.86 16.60
CA LYS A 17 0.48 9.95 17.37
C LYS A 17 2.00 9.82 17.49
N THR A 18 2.53 8.60 17.36
CA THR A 18 3.96 8.26 17.51
C THR A 18 4.73 8.22 16.19
N LEU A 19 4.04 8.01 15.06
CA LEU A 19 4.63 7.99 13.72
C LEU A 19 4.71 9.42 13.16
N ARG A 20 5.60 10.25 13.73
CA ARG A 20 5.79 11.65 13.31
C ARG A 20 6.96 11.89 12.36
N ASP A 21 7.82 10.88 12.23
CA ASP A 21 8.96 10.92 11.32
C ASP A 21 8.53 10.53 9.89
N GLU A 22 9.43 10.65 8.92
CA GLU A 22 9.18 10.12 7.58
C GLU A 22 9.06 8.57 7.57
N PRO A 23 8.38 7.98 6.58
CA PRO A 23 8.13 6.53 6.54
C PRO A 23 9.37 5.67 6.72
N ARG A 24 10.43 5.94 5.96
CA ARG A 24 11.69 5.21 6.09
C ARG A 24 12.24 5.23 7.51
N VAL A 25 12.16 6.37 8.21
CA VAL A 25 12.71 6.51 9.57
C VAL A 25 11.89 5.69 10.56
N TYR A 26 10.57 5.84 10.60
CA TYR A 26 9.78 5.10 11.59
C TYR A 26 9.67 3.61 11.28
N ILE A 27 9.67 3.21 10.00
CA ILE A 27 9.66 1.80 9.58
C ILE A 27 10.92 1.11 10.12
N ASN A 28 12.08 1.74 9.96
CA ASN A 28 13.35 1.21 10.44
C ASN A 28 13.45 1.26 11.97
N LYS A 29 13.06 2.39 12.59
CA LYS A 29 13.10 2.60 14.05
C LYS A 29 12.27 1.55 14.80
N TYR A 30 11.06 1.28 14.33
CA TYR A 30 10.16 0.29 14.95
C TYR A 30 10.31 -1.12 14.36
N LYS A 31 11.27 -1.33 13.44
CA LYS A 31 11.52 -2.61 12.77
C LYS A 31 10.23 -3.23 12.20
N ILE A 32 9.42 -2.41 11.53
CA ILE A 32 8.16 -2.86 10.95
C ILE A 32 8.48 -3.91 9.88
N ASP A 33 7.90 -5.11 10.03
CA ASP A 33 8.13 -6.21 9.09
C ASP A 33 7.57 -5.83 7.71
N LYS A 34 8.37 -6.06 6.66
CA LYS A 34 7.96 -5.91 5.26
C LYS A 34 6.70 -6.72 4.94
N LYS A 35 6.43 -7.82 5.65
CA LYS A 35 5.19 -8.59 5.52
C LYS A 35 3.96 -7.78 5.96
N GLU A 36 4.05 -7.01 7.04
CA GLU A 36 2.94 -6.16 7.51
C GLU A 36 2.69 -5.01 6.52
N LEU A 37 3.75 -4.43 5.95
CA LEU A 37 3.63 -3.44 4.88
C LEU A 37 2.91 -4.02 3.65
N LYS A 38 3.30 -5.23 3.21
CA LYS A 38 2.65 -5.92 2.08
C LYS A 38 1.18 -6.22 2.33
N LYS A 39 0.78 -6.61 3.54
CA LYS A 39 -0.63 -6.83 3.90
C LYS A 39 -1.48 -5.57 3.71
N GLN A 40 -0.89 -4.39 3.90
CA GLN A 40 -1.56 -3.10 3.68
C GLN A 40 -1.36 -2.55 2.26
N LEU A 41 -0.84 -3.39 1.35
CA LEU A 41 -0.53 -3.02 -0.04
C LEU A 41 0.46 -1.85 -0.13
N ILE A 42 1.37 -1.75 0.83
CA ILE A 42 2.42 -0.73 0.85
C ILE A 42 3.64 -1.27 0.09
N PRO A 43 4.19 -0.52 -0.90
CA PRO A 43 5.45 -0.84 -1.54
C PRO A 43 6.59 -1.04 -0.53
N THR A 44 7.46 -2.03 -0.75
CA THR A 44 8.56 -2.36 0.18
C THR A 44 9.95 -1.98 -0.33
N ASP A 45 10.00 -1.28 -1.46
CA ASP A 45 11.21 -0.66 -1.98
C ASP A 45 11.57 0.54 -1.09
N GLU A 46 12.80 0.56 -0.56
CA GLU A 46 13.26 1.65 0.31
C GLU A 46 13.28 3.01 -0.38
N LYS A 47 13.46 3.07 -1.70
CA LYS A 47 13.42 4.35 -2.44
C LYS A 47 12.04 4.98 -2.29
N LEU A 48 10.98 4.19 -2.48
CA LEU A 48 9.59 4.64 -2.42
C LEU A 48 9.12 5.04 -1.01
N LEU A 49 9.87 4.69 0.04
CA LEU A 49 9.54 5.04 1.43
C LEU A 49 10.11 6.40 1.87
N ARG A 50 10.77 7.13 0.96
CA ARG A 50 11.30 8.48 1.20
C ARG A 50 10.29 9.53 0.75
N LEU A 51 10.21 10.64 1.48
CA LEU A 51 9.27 11.73 1.16
C LEU A 51 9.48 12.31 -0.25
N GLU A 52 10.74 12.38 -0.71
CA GLU A 52 11.08 12.87 -2.06
C GLU A 52 10.47 12.04 -3.19
N ASN A 53 10.09 10.78 -2.93
CA ASN A 53 9.49 9.86 -3.91
C ASN A 53 7.98 9.67 -3.67
N TYR A 54 7.31 10.62 -3.00
CA TYR A 54 5.87 10.53 -2.69
C TYR A 54 5.00 10.24 -3.92
N GLU A 55 5.23 10.92 -5.03
CA GLU A 55 4.44 10.69 -6.25
C GLU A 55 4.65 9.28 -6.81
N GLU A 56 5.89 8.81 -6.87
CA GLU A 56 6.20 7.43 -7.31
C GLU A 56 5.55 6.39 -6.36
N PHE A 57 5.54 6.68 -5.06
CA PHE A 57 4.88 5.84 -4.06
C PHE A 57 3.38 5.72 -4.30
N ILE A 58 2.69 6.85 -4.52
CA ILE A 58 1.25 6.88 -4.79
C ILE A 58 0.93 6.11 -6.09
N ASP A 59 1.82 6.16 -7.08
CA ASP A 59 1.64 5.45 -8.37
C ASP A 59 1.70 3.96 -8.11
N LYS A 60 2.79 3.54 -7.47
CA LYS A 60 3.04 2.12 -7.25
C LYS A 60 1.99 1.52 -6.34
N ARG A 61 1.59 2.24 -5.29
CA ARG A 61 0.54 1.78 -4.38
C ARG A 61 -0.82 1.71 -5.06
N SER A 62 -1.17 2.69 -5.90
CA SER A 62 -2.41 2.68 -6.68
C SER A 62 -2.49 1.47 -7.62
N GLU A 63 -1.38 1.16 -8.29
CA GLU A 63 -1.25 -0.01 -9.15
C GLU A 63 -1.50 -1.30 -8.35
N ILE A 64 -0.80 -1.47 -7.22
CA ILE A 64 -0.96 -2.66 -6.34
C ILE A 64 -2.42 -2.81 -5.89
N ILE A 65 -3.04 -1.73 -5.41
CA ILE A 65 -4.45 -1.76 -4.97
C ILE A 65 -5.37 -2.18 -6.11
N SER A 66 -5.20 -1.61 -7.31
CA SER A 66 -6.01 -1.95 -8.48
C SER A 66 -5.86 -3.42 -8.88
N THR A 67 -4.62 -3.92 -8.89
CA THR A 67 -4.32 -5.32 -9.17
C THR A 67 -4.96 -6.25 -8.15
N GLU A 68 -4.82 -5.97 -6.85
CA GLU A 68 -5.36 -6.83 -5.80
C GLU A 68 -6.90 -6.79 -5.73
N ILE A 69 -7.53 -5.65 -5.99
CA ILE A 69 -8.99 -5.57 -6.16
C ILE A 69 -9.43 -6.42 -7.35
N SER A 70 -8.72 -6.31 -8.48
CA SER A 70 -9.03 -7.09 -9.68
C SER A 70 -8.88 -8.60 -9.43
N ASN A 71 -7.81 -9.00 -8.73
CA ASN A 71 -7.58 -10.39 -8.34
C ASN A 71 -8.66 -10.88 -7.39
N TYR A 72 -9.04 -10.07 -6.40
CA TYR A 72 -10.11 -10.38 -5.47
C TYR A 72 -11.44 -10.57 -6.20
N MET A 73 -11.81 -9.66 -7.11
CA MET A 73 -13.04 -9.76 -7.90
C MET A 73 -13.06 -10.99 -8.81
N LYS A 74 -11.92 -11.32 -9.45
CA LYS A 74 -11.77 -12.53 -10.26
C LYS A 74 -11.96 -13.80 -9.43
N ASN A 75 -11.41 -13.83 -8.23
CA ASN A 75 -11.54 -14.96 -7.32
C ASN A 75 -12.96 -15.08 -6.76
N LEU A 76 -13.64 -13.95 -6.52
CA LEU A 76 -15.00 -13.92 -5.99
C LEU A 76 -16.06 -14.30 -7.04
N TYR A 77 -15.85 -13.88 -8.29
CA TYR A 77 -16.80 -14.13 -9.38
C TYR A 77 -16.12 -14.65 -10.67
N PRO A 78 -15.51 -15.83 -10.62
CA PRO A 78 -14.73 -16.37 -11.75
C PRO A 78 -15.55 -16.46 -13.05
N GLN A 79 -16.86 -16.70 -12.96
CA GLN A 79 -17.77 -16.78 -14.10
C GLN A 79 -17.84 -15.51 -14.97
N PHE A 80 -17.63 -14.32 -14.40
CA PHE A 80 -17.63 -13.06 -15.16
C PHE A 80 -16.30 -12.80 -15.88
N TYR A 81 -15.25 -13.54 -15.54
CA TYR A 81 -13.90 -13.35 -16.07
C TYR A 81 -13.37 -14.55 -16.86
N ALA A 82 -14.07 -15.69 -16.84
CA ALA A 82 -13.69 -16.92 -17.54
C ALA A 82 -13.70 -16.81 -19.08
N ASN A 83 -14.40 -15.82 -19.64
CA ASN A 83 -14.58 -15.65 -21.10
C ASN A 83 -13.75 -14.53 -21.73
N GLN A 84 -12.77 -13.95 -21.02
CA GLN A 84 -11.88 -12.90 -21.58
C GLN A 84 -10.57 -13.50 -22.13
N LYS A 85 -10.65 -14.54 -22.95
CA LYS A 85 -9.51 -15.04 -23.74
C LYS A 85 -9.50 -14.44 -25.13
#